data_AF-B0P5M9-F1
#
_entry.id   AF-B0P5M9-F1
#
_cell.length_a   1.000
_cell.length_b   1.000
_cell.length_c   1.000
_cell.angle_alpha   90.00
_cell.angle_beta   90.00
_cell.angle_gamma   90.00
#
_symmetry.space_group_name_H-M   'P 1'
#
loop_
_entity.id
_entity.type
_entity.pdbx_description
1 polymer ?
#
loop_
_entity_poly.entity_id
_entity_poly.type
_entity_poly.pdbx_seq_one_letter_code
_entity_poly.pdbx_strand_id
1 'polypeptide(L)'
;MYLYEKGGVVLRRDPIIFLRLFFMIFSGIGLIFTAAGIIAAVLTRMSPACAFLSVAHGALSLLIGLIGLLVIARRARLRQWLLENGRPVNAQLDGCVREYGVRYCGCIPYVIECHYTDAESRTIYRFRSAYLWSDPEPFLNGRTTVRVFVDPRNYRRYLVDTRGLSGGYRVVG
;
A
#
# COMPACT_ATOMS: atom_id res chain seq x y z
N MET A 1 -7.45 12.26 26.29
CA MET A 1 -6.08 12.65 26.70
C MET A 1 -5.24 12.74 25.45
N TYR A 2 -5.10 13.96 24.91
CA TYR A 2 -4.33 14.24 23.70
C TYR A 2 -2.86 14.30 24.08
N LEU A 3 -2.08 13.30 23.69
CA LEU A 3 -0.62 13.38 23.81
C LEU A 3 -0.10 14.22 22.64
N TYR A 4 0.11 15.51 22.93
CA TYR A 4 0.96 16.41 22.17
C TYR A 4 2.41 16.02 22.49
N GLU A 5 2.99 15.11 21.72
CA GLU A 5 4.40 14.76 21.89
C GLU A 5 5.26 15.79 21.16
N LYS A 6 5.62 16.83 21.91
CA LYS A 6 6.72 17.75 21.59
C LYS A 6 8.02 16.96 21.47
N GLY A 7 8.69 17.04 20.32
CA GLY A 7 10.15 16.85 20.25
C GLY A 7 10.68 15.45 19.90
N GLY A 8 9.84 14.49 19.55
CA GLY A 8 10.30 13.23 18.95
C GLY A 8 10.03 13.23 17.46
N VAL A 9 11.07 13.28 16.62
CA VAL A 9 10.92 12.83 15.23
C VAL A 9 10.63 11.34 15.31
N VAL A 10 9.35 10.98 15.47
CA VAL A 10 8.90 9.61 15.22
C VAL A 10 9.19 9.40 13.75
N LEU A 11 10.33 8.77 13.46
CA LEU A 11 10.66 8.23 12.16
C LEU A 11 9.64 7.13 11.88
N ARG A 12 8.41 7.55 11.58
CA ARG A 12 7.31 6.69 11.25
C ARG A 12 7.61 6.15 9.88
N ARG A 13 8.32 5.02 9.84
CA ARG A 13 8.64 4.35 8.60
C ARG A 13 7.33 3.96 7.96
N ASP A 14 7.08 4.51 6.77
CA ASP A 14 5.93 4.19 5.96
C ASP A 14 5.81 2.66 5.88
N PRO A 15 4.63 2.08 6.18
CA PRO A 15 4.47 0.63 6.20
C PRO A 15 4.78 0.01 4.84
N ILE A 16 4.64 0.77 3.75
CA ILE A 16 5.05 0.36 2.41
C ILE A 16 6.58 0.15 2.33
N ILE A 17 7.39 1.01 2.96
CA ILE A 17 8.86 0.85 3.00
C ILE A 17 9.21 -0.39 3.80
N PHE A 18 8.59 -0.60 4.96
CA PHE A 18 8.76 -1.81 5.75
C PHE A 18 8.40 -3.05 4.93
N LEU A 19 7.25 -3.06 4.27
CA LEU A 19 6.77 -4.18 3.48
C LEU A 19 7.70 -4.48 2.27
N ARG A 20 8.27 -3.44 1.64
CA ARG A 20 9.30 -3.60 0.60
C ARG A 20 10.54 -4.30 1.15
N LEU A 21 11.07 -3.84 2.28
CA LEU A 21 12.25 -4.45 2.92
C LEU A 21 11.96 -5.90 3.31
N PHE A 22 10.79 -6.15 3.92
CA PHE A 22 10.35 -7.48 4.32
C PHE A 22 10.35 -8.45 3.13
N PHE A 23 9.72 -8.09 2.01
CA PHE A 23 9.68 -8.99 0.85
C PHE A 23 11.04 -9.11 0.14
N MET A 24 11.88 -8.07 0.14
CA MET A 24 13.25 -8.19 -0.38
C MET A 24 14.08 -9.19 0.43
N ILE A 25 13.98 -9.15 1.76
CA ILE A 25 14.66 -10.11 2.65
C ILE A 25 14.12 -11.52 2.39
N PHE A 26 12.80 -11.69 2.30
CA PHE A 26 12.17 -12.99 2.08
C PHE A 26 12.57 -13.60 0.72
N SER A 27 12.62 -12.79 -0.34
CA SER A 27 13.15 -13.21 -1.64
C SER A 27 14.64 -13.56 -1.58
N GLY A 28 15.46 -12.77 -0.90
CA GLY A 28 16.89 -13.03 -0.75
C GLY A 28 17.18 -14.35 -0.01
N ILE A 29 16.53 -14.56 1.14
CA ILE A 29 16.63 -15.81 1.90
C ILE A 29 16.13 -16.99 1.06
N GLY A 30 14.98 -16.86 0.40
CA GLY A 30 14.43 -17.90 -0.47
C GLY A 30 15.41 -18.32 -1.57
N LEU A 31 16.04 -17.35 -2.24
CA LEU A 31 17.05 -17.61 -3.27
C LEU A 31 18.25 -18.37 -2.72
N ILE A 32 18.77 -17.98 -1.56
CA ILE A 32 19.91 -18.64 -0.91
C ILE A 32 19.56 -20.09 -0.57
N PHE A 33 18.41 -20.34 0.05
CA PHE A 33 17.99 -21.70 0.42
C PHE A 33 17.75 -22.60 -0.81
N THR A 34 17.15 -22.06 -1.87
CA THR A 34 16.98 -22.79 -3.13
C THR A 34 18.33 -23.13 -3.75
N ALA A 35 19.26 -22.17 -3.84
CA ALA A 35 20.58 -22.41 -4.41
C ALA A 35 21.38 -23.43 -3.58
N ALA A 36 21.41 -23.28 -2.26
CA ALA A 36 22.07 -24.22 -1.36
C ALA A 36 21.48 -25.63 -1.45
N GLY A 37 20.15 -25.74 -1.54
CA GLY A 37 19.45 -27.01 -1.71
C GLY A 37 19.83 -27.71 -3.03
N ILE A 38 19.91 -26.97 -4.14
CA ILE A 38 20.34 -27.50 -5.44
C ILE A 38 21.81 -27.94 -5.39
N ILE A 39 22.70 -27.11 -4.83
CA ILE A 39 24.13 -27.42 -4.72
C ILE A 39 24.34 -28.67 -3.87
N ALA A 40 23.65 -28.78 -2.72
CA ALA A 40 23.70 -29.96 -1.87
C ALA A 40 23.19 -31.21 -2.61
N ALA A 41 22.08 -31.11 -3.34
CA ALA A 41 21.54 -32.22 -4.14
C ALA A 41 22.56 -32.81 -5.12
N VAL A 42 23.38 -31.93 -5.73
CA VAL A 42 24.37 -32.32 -6.75
C VAL A 42 25.67 -32.80 -6.12
N LEU A 43 26.15 -32.17 -5.04
CA LEU A 43 27.52 -32.34 -4.56
C LEU A 43 27.66 -33.26 -3.33
N THR A 44 26.68 -33.31 -2.43
CA THR A 44 26.91 -33.85 -1.07
C THR A 44 26.43 -35.28 -0.86
N ARG A 45 25.88 -35.95 -1.88
CA ARG A 45 25.21 -37.26 -1.76
C ARG A 45 24.17 -37.31 -0.62
N MET A 46 23.63 -36.16 -0.22
CA MET A 46 22.53 -36.07 0.75
C MET A 46 21.33 -36.86 0.25
N SER A 47 20.49 -37.33 1.19
CA SER A 47 19.26 -38.01 0.80
C SER A 47 18.41 -37.07 -0.07
N PRO A 48 17.77 -37.59 -1.13
CA PRO A 48 16.95 -36.77 -2.03
C PRO A 48 15.82 -36.05 -1.28
N ALA A 49 15.37 -36.62 -0.15
CA ALA A 49 14.39 -36.01 0.74
C ALA A 49 14.91 -34.69 1.35
N CYS A 50 16.15 -34.63 1.84
CA CYS A 50 16.70 -33.40 2.43
C CYS A 50 16.87 -32.30 1.37
N ALA A 51 17.36 -32.64 0.18
CA ALA A 51 17.48 -31.70 -0.94
C ALA A 51 16.10 -31.15 -1.35
N PHE A 52 15.10 -32.02 -1.47
CA PHE A 52 13.74 -31.63 -1.82
C PHE A 52 13.14 -30.65 -0.80
N LEU A 53 13.27 -30.93 0.50
CA LEU A 53 12.74 -30.04 1.55
C LEU A 53 13.39 -28.66 1.52
N SER A 54 14.71 -28.57 1.32
CA SER A 54 15.42 -27.29 1.22
C SER A 54 14.99 -26.49 -0.01
N VAL A 55 14.89 -27.15 -1.17
CA VAL A 55 14.45 -26.49 -2.42
C VAL A 55 12.99 -26.05 -2.32
N ALA A 56 12.10 -26.88 -1.77
CA ALA A 56 10.68 -26.56 -1.62
C ALA A 56 10.46 -25.35 -0.71
N HIS A 57 11.13 -25.32 0.46
CA HIS A 57 11.04 -24.18 1.38
C HIS A 57 11.63 -22.89 0.78
N GLY A 58 12.80 -22.99 0.12
CA GLY A 58 13.41 -21.86 -0.57
C GLY A 58 12.52 -21.31 -1.69
N ALA A 59 11.94 -22.20 -2.50
CA ALA A 59 11.07 -21.84 -3.62
C ALA A 59 9.77 -21.17 -3.14
N LEU A 60 9.14 -21.72 -2.09
CA LEU A 60 7.95 -21.11 -1.49
C LEU A 60 8.26 -19.71 -0.97
N SER A 61 9.40 -19.56 -0.28
CA SER A 61 9.80 -18.28 0.28
C SER A 61 10.08 -17.25 -0.82
N LEU A 62 10.82 -17.65 -1.84
CA LEU A 62 11.11 -16.82 -3.00
C LEU A 62 9.84 -16.38 -3.72
N LEU A 63 8.89 -17.30 -3.94
CA LEU A 63 7.64 -17.02 -4.64
C LEU A 63 6.80 -15.97 -3.91
N ILE A 64 6.62 -16.12 -2.59
CA ILE A 64 5.87 -15.14 -1.78
C ILE A 64 6.55 -13.77 -1.83
N GLY A 65 7.88 -13.72 -1.69
CA GLY A 65 8.63 -12.46 -1.75
C GLY A 65 8.47 -11.77 -3.11
N LEU A 66 8.61 -12.52 -4.21
CA LEU A 66 8.44 -11.98 -5.56
C LEU A 66 7.02 -11.49 -5.82
N ILE A 67 6.00 -12.25 -5.42
CA ILE A 67 4.59 -11.83 -5.54
C ILE A 67 4.35 -10.53 -4.76
N GLY A 68 4.84 -10.45 -3.51
CA GLY A 68 4.73 -9.24 -2.69
C GLY A 68 5.35 -8.01 -3.35
N LEU A 69 6.59 -8.14 -3.85
CA LEU A 69 7.27 -7.06 -4.58
C LEU A 69 6.54 -6.67 -5.87
N LEU A 70 6.04 -7.65 -6.63
CA LEU A 70 5.25 -7.39 -7.84
C LEU A 70 3.96 -6.62 -7.53
N VAL A 71 3.24 -6.96 -6.46
CA VAL A 71 2.03 -6.24 -6.05
C VAL A 71 2.35 -4.80 -5.67
N ILE A 72 3.42 -4.57 -4.90
CA ILE A 72 3.85 -3.21 -4.52
C ILE A 72 4.24 -2.40 -5.75
N ALA A 73 5.00 -3.00 -6.68
CA ALA A 73 5.41 -2.37 -7.92
C ALA A 73 4.22 -2.02 -8.81
N ARG A 74 3.26 -2.93 -8.96
CA ARG A 74 2.02 -2.70 -9.73
C ARG A 74 1.19 -1.56 -9.14
N ARG A 75 1.02 -1.52 -7.81
CA ARG A 75 0.29 -0.41 -7.14
C ARG A 75 1.00 0.93 -7.32
N ALA A 76 2.34 0.96 -7.21
CA ALA A 76 3.12 2.16 -7.43
C ALA A 76 3.02 2.66 -8.89
N ARG A 77 3.12 1.75 -9.87
CA ARG A 77 2.94 2.08 -11.30
C ARG A 77 1.54 2.60 -11.59
N LEU A 78 0.50 1.95 -11.05
CA LEU A 78 -0.87 2.40 -11.21
C LEU A 78 -1.06 3.81 -10.63
N ARG A 79 -0.51 4.08 -9.43
CA ARG A 79 -0.57 5.40 -8.81
C ARG A 79 0.06 6.48 -9.70
N GLN A 80 1.25 6.21 -10.26
CA GLN A 80 1.91 7.16 -11.16
C GLN A 80 1.11 7.36 -12.44
N TRP A 81 0.67 6.27 -13.06
CA TRP A 81 -0.14 6.34 -14.27
C TRP A 81 -1.43 7.13 -14.07
N LEU A 82 -2.11 7.00 -12.92
CA LEU A 82 -3.31 7.77 -12.59
C LEU A 82 -3.02 9.25 -12.36
N LEU A 83 -1.85 9.61 -11.82
CA LEU A 83 -1.45 11.01 -11.68
C LEU A 83 -1.17 11.68 -13.03
N GLU A 84 -0.65 10.91 -13.99
CA GLU A 84 -0.27 11.42 -15.32
C GLU A 84 -1.43 11.38 -16.33
N ASN A 85 -2.22 10.31 -16.32
CA ASN A 85 -3.21 10.00 -17.36
C ASN A 85 -4.65 9.87 -16.81
N GLY A 86 -4.82 9.86 -15.48
CA GLY A 86 -6.14 9.70 -14.88
C GLY A 86 -7.03 10.91 -15.12
N ARG A 87 -8.33 10.68 -15.36
CA ARG A 87 -9.31 11.74 -15.45
C ARG A 87 -9.59 12.29 -14.05
N PRO A 88 -9.42 13.59 -13.80
CA PRO A 88 -9.80 14.17 -12.52
C PRO A 88 -11.33 14.29 -12.42
N VAL A 89 -11.90 13.79 -11.34
CA VAL A 89 -13.31 13.98 -10.96
C VAL A 89 -13.37 14.61 -9.56
N ASN A 90 -14.33 15.51 -9.35
CA ASN A 90 -14.59 16.08 -8.04
C ASN A 90 -15.62 15.20 -7.32
N ALA A 91 -15.17 14.39 -6.38
CA ALA A 91 -16.01 13.55 -5.54
C ALA A 91 -16.49 14.36 -4.32
N GLN A 92 -17.73 14.11 -3.88
CA GLN A 92 -18.27 14.65 -2.65
C GLN A 92 -17.61 13.96 -1.46
N LEU A 93 -17.17 14.75 -0.48
CA LEU A 93 -16.53 14.25 0.72
C LEU A 93 -17.59 13.75 1.70
N ASP A 94 -17.53 12.47 2.07
CA ASP A 94 -18.42 11.87 3.08
C ASP A 94 -17.86 12.10 4.49
N GLY A 95 -16.54 12.08 4.62
CA GLY A 95 -15.85 12.36 5.86
C GLY A 95 -14.54 11.61 5.98
N CYS A 96 -14.01 11.59 7.20
CA CYS A 96 -12.82 10.83 7.55
C CYS A 96 -13.16 9.82 8.64
N VAL A 97 -12.83 8.55 8.40
CA VAL A 97 -13.07 7.46 9.35
C VAL A 97 -11.77 6.81 9.78
N ARG A 98 -11.73 6.30 11.00
CA ARG A 98 -10.65 5.42 11.47
C ARG A 98 -10.90 4.00 11.01
N GLU A 99 -9.92 3.39 10.35
CA GLU A 99 -10.01 2.01 9.84
C GLU A 99 -9.47 1.04 10.90
N TYR A 100 -10.36 0.55 11.77
CA TYR A 100 -9.99 -0.33 12.88
C TYR A 100 -9.50 -1.72 12.45
N GLY A 101 -9.75 -2.12 11.19
CA GLY A 101 -9.25 -3.39 10.64
C GLY A 101 -7.72 -3.42 10.44
N VAL A 102 -7.05 -2.26 10.52
CA VAL A 102 -5.59 -2.17 10.35
C VAL A 102 -4.98 -1.45 11.55
N ARG A 103 -3.90 -2.03 12.09
CA ARG A 103 -3.04 -1.37 13.07
C ARG A 103 -1.59 -1.52 12.68
N TYR A 104 -0.85 -0.43 12.77
CA TYR A 104 0.60 -0.43 12.58
C TYR A 104 1.24 0.31 13.76
N CYS A 105 2.10 -0.40 14.51
CA CYS A 105 2.73 0.10 15.73
C CYS A 105 1.74 0.73 16.73
N GLY A 106 0.58 0.09 16.94
CA GLY A 106 -0.46 0.59 17.85
C GLY A 106 -1.28 1.77 17.32
N CYS A 107 -0.92 2.34 16.17
CA CYS A 107 -1.69 3.40 15.53
C CYS A 107 -2.73 2.83 14.56
N ILE A 108 -3.93 3.40 14.61
CA ILE A 108 -5.03 3.13 13.68
C ILE A 108 -4.99 4.20 12.58
N PRO A 109 -4.98 3.83 11.29
CA PRO A 109 -5.00 4.80 10.21
C PRO A 109 -6.37 5.44 10.06
N TYR A 110 -6.35 6.66 9.53
CA TYR A 110 -7.48 7.40 9.02
C TYR A 110 -7.63 7.13 7.52
N VAL A 111 -8.87 7.15 7.04
CA VAL A 111 -9.22 7.00 5.62
C VAL A 111 -10.26 8.05 5.28
N ILE A 112 -10.01 8.77 4.19
CA ILE A 112 -11.01 9.68 3.62
C ILE A 112 -11.95 8.87 2.76
N GLU A 113 -13.24 8.99 3.04
CA GLU A 113 -14.31 8.41 2.25
C GLU A 113 -14.99 9.52 1.45
N CYS A 114 -15.22 9.23 0.18
CA CYS A 114 -15.87 10.14 -0.73
C CYS A 114 -16.63 9.36 -1.79
N HIS A 115 -17.65 9.99 -2.36
CA HIS A 115 -18.43 9.40 -3.43
C HIS A 115 -18.58 10.34 -4.62
N TYR A 116 -18.70 9.76 -5.80
CA TYR A 116 -18.96 10.46 -7.03
C TYR A 116 -20.23 9.88 -7.66
N THR A 117 -21.20 10.75 -7.89
CA THR A 117 -22.43 10.39 -8.58
C THR A 117 -22.28 10.82 -10.03
N ASP A 118 -22.30 9.83 -10.92
CA ASP A 118 -22.35 10.08 -12.34
C ASP A 118 -23.81 10.22 -12.79
N ALA A 119 -24.17 11.42 -13.26
CA ALA A 119 -25.54 11.73 -13.68
C ALA A 119 -25.93 11.00 -14.98
N GLU A 120 -24.96 10.69 -15.85
CA GLU A 120 -25.20 10.04 -17.14
C GLU A 120 -25.46 8.54 -16.95
N SER A 121 -24.61 7.87 -16.18
CA SER A 121 -24.74 6.44 -15.88
C SER A 121 -25.62 6.12 -14.67
N ARG A 122 -26.14 7.14 -13.97
CA ARG A 122 -26.90 7.03 -12.71
C ARG A 122 -26.26 6.11 -11.67
N THR A 123 -24.93 6.08 -11.64
CA THR A 123 -24.16 5.18 -10.77
C THR A 123 -23.41 5.99 -9.71
N ILE A 124 -23.45 5.51 -8.47
CA ILE A 124 -22.70 6.10 -7.35
C ILE A 124 -21.42 5.28 -7.13
N TYR A 125 -20.28 5.92 -7.35
CA TYR A 125 -18.97 5.33 -7.10
C TYR A 125 -18.47 5.79 -5.73
N ARG A 126 -18.07 4.84 -4.88
CA ARG A 126 -17.44 5.14 -3.58
C ARG A 126 -15.94 4.93 -3.69
N PHE A 127 -15.17 5.89 -3.17
CA PHE A 127 -13.72 5.88 -3.19
C PHE A 127 -13.17 6.03 -1.77
N ARG A 128 -12.06 5.34 -1.52
CA ARG A 128 -11.33 5.41 -0.24
C ARG A 128 -9.90 5.85 -0.48
N SER A 129 -9.39 6.79 0.32
CA SER A 129 -8.00 7.19 0.20
C SER A 129 -7.02 6.08 0.62
N ALA A 130 -5.73 6.29 0.34
CA ALA A 130 -4.68 5.55 1.02
C ALA A 130 -4.74 5.82 2.54
N TYR A 131 -4.11 4.94 3.34
CA TYR A 131 -4.07 5.10 4.78
C TYR A 131 -3.33 6.38 5.16
N LEU A 132 -4.02 7.20 5.94
CA LEU A 132 -3.51 8.45 6.46
C LEU A 132 -3.17 8.21 7.92
N TRP A 133 -1.92 8.46 8.24
CA TRP A 133 -1.35 8.13 9.52
C TRP A 133 -1.50 9.27 10.54
N SER A 134 -1.87 10.44 10.04
CA SER A 134 -2.22 11.63 10.82
C SER A 134 -3.67 12.00 10.53
N ASP A 135 -4.33 12.60 11.51
CA ASP A 135 -5.71 13.05 11.38
C ASP A 135 -5.85 14.09 10.25
N PRO A 136 -6.59 13.79 9.16
CA PRO A 136 -6.76 14.73 8.06
C PRO A 136 -7.84 15.78 8.33
N GLU A 137 -8.68 15.60 9.36
CA GLU A 137 -9.85 16.47 9.63
C GLU A 137 -9.50 17.96 9.74
N PRO A 138 -8.43 18.36 10.47
CA PRO A 138 -8.03 19.76 10.54
C PRO A 138 -7.61 20.36 9.19
N PHE A 139 -7.16 19.53 8.25
CA PHE A 139 -6.67 19.95 6.95
C PHE A 139 -7.77 20.05 5.89
N LEU A 140 -8.90 19.38 6.13
CA LEU A 140 -10.06 19.43 5.24
C LEU A 140 -10.67 20.84 5.18
N ASN A 141 -10.48 21.71 6.19
CA ASN A 141 -10.83 23.14 6.17
C ASN A 141 -12.25 23.44 5.60
N GLY A 142 -13.25 22.61 5.93
CA GLY A 142 -14.61 22.78 5.42
C GLY A 142 -14.80 22.45 3.93
N ARG A 143 -13.84 21.79 3.27
CA ARG A 143 -14.00 21.31 1.90
C ARG A 143 -15.12 20.29 1.83
N THR A 144 -16.01 20.47 0.87
CA THR A 144 -17.11 19.55 0.56
C THR A 144 -16.77 18.57 -0.55
N THR A 145 -15.65 18.79 -1.27
CA THR A 145 -15.23 17.95 -2.38
C THR A 145 -13.73 17.65 -2.35
N VAL A 146 -13.37 16.47 -2.88
CA VAL A 146 -11.99 16.00 -3.02
C VAL A 146 -11.77 15.56 -4.46
N ARG A 147 -10.58 15.87 -5.00
CA ARG A 147 -10.19 15.43 -6.34
C ARG A 147 -9.81 13.96 -6.32
N VAL A 148 -10.37 13.19 -7.23
CA VAL A 148 -10.04 11.78 -7.44
C VAL A 148 -9.62 11.60 -8.89
N PHE A 149 -8.47 10.96 -9.12
CA PHE A 149 -8.05 10.55 -10.45
C PHE A 149 -8.59 9.14 -10.71
N VAL A 150 -9.39 8.99 -11.75
CA VAL A 150 -9.99 7.71 -12.15
C VAL A 150 -9.50 7.29 -13.52
N ASP A 151 -9.38 5.98 -13.75
CA ASP A 151 -9.25 5.42 -15.09
C ASP A 151 -10.63 5.49 -15.79
N PRO A 152 -10.78 6.25 -16.89
CA PRO A 152 -12.06 6.38 -17.59
C PRO A 152 -12.62 5.05 -18.09
N ARG A 153 -11.76 4.05 -18.32
CA ARG A 153 -12.16 2.72 -18.77
C ARG A 153 -12.53 1.80 -17.59
N ASN A 154 -12.10 2.12 -16.38
CA ASN A 154 -12.32 1.30 -15.20
C ASN A 154 -12.26 2.10 -13.89
N TYR A 155 -13.41 2.53 -13.39
CA TYR A 155 -13.52 3.33 -12.16
C TYR A 155 -13.06 2.59 -10.88
N ARG A 156 -12.78 1.27 -10.93
CA ARG A 156 -12.14 0.55 -9.82
C ARG A 156 -10.65 0.88 -9.68
N ARG A 157 -10.03 1.45 -10.72
CA ARG A 157 -8.66 1.98 -10.70
C ARG A 157 -8.74 3.49 -10.47
N TYR A 158 -8.49 3.88 -9.23
CA TYR A 158 -8.60 5.26 -8.81
C TYR A 158 -7.53 5.65 -7.80
N LEU A 159 -7.33 6.95 -7.65
CA LEU A 159 -6.42 7.56 -6.70
C LEU A 159 -7.08 8.83 -6.14
N VAL A 160 -7.41 8.81 -4.86
CA VAL A 160 -7.85 10.01 -4.15
C VAL A 160 -6.64 10.91 -3.93
N ASP A 161 -6.72 12.16 -4.38
CA ASP A 161 -5.63 13.12 -4.21
C ASP A 161 -5.62 13.68 -2.79
N THR A 162 -4.72 13.14 -1.98
CA THR A 162 -4.49 13.60 -0.60
C THR A 162 -3.37 14.63 -0.50
N ARG A 163 -2.60 14.87 -1.57
CA ARG A 163 -1.49 15.84 -1.56
C ARG A 163 -2.01 17.27 -1.46
N GLY A 164 -3.13 17.56 -2.11
CA GLY A 164 -3.76 18.88 -2.09
C GLY A 164 -4.55 19.19 -0.82
N LEU A 165 -4.69 18.23 0.11
CA LEU A 165 -5.46 18.40 1.34
C LEU A 165 -4.61 18.97 2.48
N SER A 166 -3.33 18.66 2.52
CA SER A 166 -2.46 18.87 3.69
C SER A 166 -1.83 20.25 3.82
N GLY A 167 -2.34 21.29 3.15
CA GLY A 167 -1.82 22.67 3.31
C GLY A 167 -0.31 22.84 3.10
N GLY A 168 0.35 21.95 2.33
CA GLY A 168 1.80 21.94 2.11
C GLY A 168 2.58 20.83 2.84
N TYR A 169 1.95 20.04 3.72
CA TYR A 169 2.59 18.90 4.36
C TYR A 169 2.58 17.64 3.49
N ARG A 170 3.64 16.82 3.52
CA ARG A 170 3.67 15.56 2.75
C ARG A 170 2.86 14.49 3.49
N VAL A 171 1.63 14.21 3.05
CA VAL A 171 0.89 13.04 3.52
C VAL A 171 1.48 11.80 2.85
N VAL A 172 2.33 11.11 3.60
CA VAL A 172 2.83 9.79 3.22
C VAL A 172 1.77 8.76 3.58
N GLY A 173 1.24 8.11 2.55
CA GLY A 173 0.34 6.96 2.61
C GLY A 173 0.88 5.84 1.75
#